data_AF-A0A2D6E1S2-F1
#
_entry.id   AF-A0A2D6E1S2-F1
#
_cell.length_a   1.000
_cell.length_b   1.000
_cell.length_c   1.000
_cell.angle_alpha   90.00
_cell.angle_beta   90.00
_cell.angle_gamma   90.00
#
_symmetry.space_group_name_H-M   'P 1'
#
loop_
_entity.id
_entity.type
_entity.pdbx_description
1 polymer ?
#
loop_
_entity_poly.entity_id
_entity_poly.type
_entity_poly.pdbx_seq_one_letter_code
_entity_poly.pdbx_strand_id
1 'polypeptide(L)'
;MSNIKKPFQNLVSFLEANQNKKVSSILDAVIEMASSKGAGSSATTCHRNEAGEVQFIRCGYFQQWLPIAFVEFSKKEGTASGYAPMCKEGQSLWSKKQRDAKKAKEQVLEDVANGEVRPEDIPALLESIETARLQRDPNPFGSETVEEALEKDFEAIQAELEAAESVESVESEGEEPAEVEL
;
A
#
# COMPACT_ATOMS: atom_id res chain seq x y z
N MET A 1 -14.70 -24.68 -22.15
CA MET A 1 -13.63 -23.79 -22.66
C MET A 1 -12.60 -23.64 -21.56
N SER A 2 -11.35 -23.99 -21.83
CA SER A 2 -10.26 -23.83 -20.85
C SER A 2 -10.16 -22.36 -20.44
N ASN A 3 -10.01 -22.09 -19.16
CA ASN A 3 -9.93 -20.72 -18.64
C ASN A 3 -8.54 -20.14 -18.95
N ILE A 4 -8.38 -19.52 -20.13
CA ILE A 4 -7.11 -18.96 -20.61
C ILE A 4 -6.94 -17.56 -20.01
N LYS A 5 -5.79 -17.32 -19.36
CA LYS A 5 -5.47 -16.01 -18.76
C LYS A 5 -5.52 -14.92 -19.85
N LYS A 6 -6.12 -13.76 -19.51
CA LYS A 6 -6.32 -12.62 -20.43
C LYS A 6 -5.11 -12.30 -21.34
N PRO A 7 -3.86 -12.29 -20.84
CA PRO A 7 -2.71 -11.95 -21.70
C PRO A 7 -2.47 -12.94 -22.84
N PHE A 8 -2.92 -14.19 -22.71
CA PHE A 8 -2.70 -15.25 -23.71
C PHE A 8 -3.90 -15.46 -24.64
N GLN A 9 -5.03 -14.77 -24.43
CA GLN A 9 -6.23 -14.98 -25.24
C GLN A 9 -5.97 -14.65 -26.72
N ASN A 10 -5.32 -13.51 -27.00
CA ASN A 10 -4.99 -13.10 -28.37
C ASN A 10 -4.03 -14.09 -29.04
N LEU A 11 -3.03 -14.58 -28.29
CA LEU A 11 -2.07 -15.56 -28.80
C LEU A 11 -2.76 -16.90 -29.12
N VAL A 12 -3.65 -17.37 -28.25
CA VAL A 12 -4.38 -18.63 -28.49
C VAL A 12 -5.37 -18.48 -29.64
N SER A 13 -6.11 -17.38 -29.73
CA SER A 13 -6.99 -17.12 -30.87
C SER A 13 -6.22 -17.06 -32.20
N PHE A 14 -5.02 -16.49 -32.20
CA PHE A 14 -4.16 -16.48 -33.39
C PHE A 14 -3.70 -17.89 -33.78
N LEU A 15 -3.30 -18.72 -32.81
CA LEU A 15 -2.92 -20.11 -33.07
C LEU A 15 -4.10 -20.94 -33.57
N GLU A 16 -5.29 -20.74 -33.01
CA GLU A 16 -6.52 -21.40 -33.44
C GLU A 16 -6.91 -21.02 -34.88
N ALA A 17 -6.75 -19.75 -35.26
CA ALA A 17 -7.02 -19.30 -36.62
C ALA A 17 -5.99 -19.80 -37.65
N ASN A 18 -4.83 -20.30 -37.20
CA ASN A 18 -3.71 -20.69 -38.07
C ASN A 18 -3.26 -22.15 -37.87
N GLN A 19 -4.10 -23.02 -37.32
CA GLN A 19 -3.76 -24.43 -36.99
C GLN A 19 -3.15 -25.23 -38.16
N ASN A 20 -3.56 -24.93 -39.39
CA ASN A 20 -3.13 -25.65 -40.59
C ASN A 20 -1.90 -25.02 -41.28
N LYS A 21 -1.33 -23.95 -40.73
CA LYS A 21 -0.12 -23.31 -41.28
C LYS A 21 1.14 -23.94 -40.69
N LYS A 22 2.23 -23.89 -41.45
CA LYS A 22 3.53 -24.34 -40.95
C LYS A 22 3.99 -23.43 -39.83
N VAL A 23 4.49 -24.01 -38.74
CA VAL A 23 5.04 -23.28 -37.59
C VAL A 23 6.06 -22.23 -38.04
N SER A 24 6.92 -22.55 -39.00
CA SER A 24 7.93 -21.63 -39.56
C SER A 24 7.35 -20.36 -40.18
N SER A 25 6.09 -20.36 -40.63
CA SER A 25 5.43 -19.18 -41.23
C SER A 25 4.70 -18.29 -40.22
N ILE A 26 4.48 -18.79 -39.01
CA ILE A 26 3.74 -18.09 -37.96
C ILE A 26 4.62 -17.77 -36.75
N LEU A 27 5.81 -18.39 -36.67
CA LEU A 27 6.71 -18.27 -35.53
C LEU A 27 7.16 -16.83 -35.30
N ASP A 28 7.52 -16.10 -36.35
CA ASP A 28 7.96 -14.70 -36.22
C ASP A 28 6.84 -13.80 -35.66
N ALA A 29 5.60 -13.99 -36.13
CA ALA A 29 4.44 -13.27 -35.63
C ALA A 29 4.07 -13.66 -34.18
N VAL A 30 4.24 -14.93 -33.82
CA VAL A 30 4.05 -15.40 -32.43
C VAL A 30 5.12 -14.83 -31.52
N ILE A 31 6.38 -14.80 -31.96
CA ILE A 31 7.48 -14.17 -31.24
C ILE A 31 7.20 -12.68 -31.11
N GLU A 32 6.73 -12.00 -32.16
CA GLU A 32 6.38 -10.59 -32.10
C GLU A 32 5.23 -10.33 -31.11
N MET A 33 4.16 -11.13 -31.10
CA MET A 33 3.08 -11.00 -30.12
C MET A 33 3.53 -11.32 -28.70
N ALA A 34 4.42 -12.30 -28.51
CA ALA A 34 4.96 -12.65 -27.20
C ALA A 34 6.06 -11.69 -26.72
N SER A 35 6.77 -11.03 -27.64
CA SER A 35 7.86 -10.09 -27.39
C SER A 35 7.39 -8.63 -27.44
N SER A 36 6.19 -8.37 -27.95
CA SER A 36 5.49 -7.10 -27.79
C SER A 36 5.37 -6.86 -26.30
N LYS A 37 6.35 -6.11 -25.81
CA LYS A 37 6.60 -5.64 -24.46
C LYS A 37 5.70 -6.30 -23.44
N GLY A 38 6.27 -7.13 -22.56
CA GLY A 38 5.67 -7.56 -21.31
C GLY A 38 5.22 -6.36 -20.48
N ALA A 39 4.09 -5.79 -20.86
CA ALA A 39 3.26 -4.86 -20.15
C ALA A 39 1.93 -5.60 -19.96
N GLY A 40 2.05 -6.82 -19.43
CA GLY A 40 1.04 -7.26 -18.49
C GLY A 40 0.90 -6.10 -17.52
N SER A 41 -0.26 -5.44 -17.59
CA SER A 41 -0.79 -4.44 -16.69
C SER A 41 -0.61 -4.87 -15.22
N SER A 42 0.62 -4.85 -14.73
CA SER A 42 0.93 -4.65 -13.34
C SER A 42 0.97 -3.14 -13.26
N ALA A 43 -0.09 -2.54 -12.72
CA ALA A 43 -0.06 -1.15 -12.27
C ALA A 43 1.27 -0.99 -11.53
N THR A 44 2.23 -0.29 -12.15
CA THR A 44 3.63 -0.31 -11.70
C THR A 44 3.62 0.21 -10.27
N THR A 45 3.85 -0.64 -9.28
CA THR A 45 3.83 -0.23 -7.87
C THR A 45 5.09 0.55 -7.50
N CYS A 46 5.93 0.87 -8.49
CA CYS A 46 7.15 1.64 -8.35
C CYS A 46 7.42 2.47 -9.61
N HIS A 47 8.06 3.62 -9.40
CA HIS A 47 8.53 4.52 -10.45
C HIS A 47 10.06 4.58 -10.41
N ARG A 48 10.68 4.53 -11.58
CA ARG A 48 12.13 4.54 -11.77
C ARG A 48 12.56 5.74 -12.60
N ASN A 49 13.70 6.32 -12.27
CA ASN A 49 14.31 7.41 -13.05
C ASN A 49 14.97 6.88 -14.34
N GLU A 50 15.52 7.80 -15.14
CA GLU A 50 16.23 7.47 -16.39
C GLU A 50 17.47 6.58 -16.17
N ALA A 51 18.07 6.60 -14.96
CA ALA A 51 19.17 5.73 -14.57
C ALA A 51 18.71 4.31 -14.14
N GLY A 52 17.40 4.07 -14.08
CA GLY A 52 16.81 2.79 -13.68
C GLY A 52 16.68 2.57 -12.17
N GLU A 53 17.03 3.58 -11.36
CA GLU A 53 16.90 3.58 -9.90
C GLU A 53 15.45 3.86 -9.50
N VAL A 54 14.97 3.19 -8.45
CA VAL A 54 13.61 3.40 -7.96
C VAL A 54 13.58 4.68 -7.13
N GLN A 55 12.71 5.62 -7.50
CA GLN A 55 12.50 6.88 -6.76
C GLN A 55 11.25 6.81 -5.87
N PHE A 56 10.16 6.24 -6.40
CA PHE A 56 8.88 6.20 -5.71
C PHE A 56 8.32 4.78 -5.66
N ILE A 57 7.62 4.47 -4.58
CA ILE A 57 6.87 3.23 -4.41
C ILE A 57 5.45 3.59 -3.97
N ARG A 58 4.47 2.94 -4.59
CA ARG A 58 3.09 3.04 -4.15
C ARG A 58 2.89 2.15 -2.93
N CYS A 59 2.74 2.77 -1.76
CA CYS A 59 2.58 2.03 -0.51
C CYS A 59 1.21 1.32 -0.46
N GLY A 60 1.22 0.02 -0.17
CA GLY A 60 0.01 -0.79 -0.08
C GLY A 60 -0.93 -0.40 1.06
N TYR A 61 -0.42 0.24 2.12
CA TYR A 61 -1.24 0.71 3.24
C TYR A 61 -1.91 2.06 2.91
N PHE A 62 -1.10 3.08 2.64
CA PHE A 62 -1.54 4.44 2.34
C PHE A 62 -2.22 4.57 0.98
N GLN A 63 -1.95 3.65 0.04
CA GLN A 63 -2.37 3.70 -1.38
C GLN A 63 -1.85 4.92 -2.16
N GLN A 64 -0.86 5.61 -1.59
CA GLN A 64 -0.18 6.79 -2.11
C GLN A 64 1.23 6.45 -2.60
N TRP A 65 1.75 7.27 -3.50
CA TRP A 65 3.14 7.28 -3.94
C TRP A 65 4.01 7.97 -2.89
N LEU A 66 5.04 7.24 -2.43
CA LEU A 66 5.96 7.70 -1.40
C LEU A 66 7.40 7.70 -1.94
N PRO A 67 8.19 8.73 -1.65
CA PRO A 67 9.60 8.78 -2.03
C PRO A 67 10.43 7.85 -1.14
N ILE A 68 11.30 7.04 -1.75
CA ILE A 68 12.19 6.12 -1.01
C ILE A 68 13.24 6.89 -0.17
N ALA A 69 13.58 8.12 -0.58
CA ALA A 69 14.57 8.94 0.11
C ALA A 69 14.12 9.37 1.52
N PHE A 70 12.81 9.62 1.71
CA PHE A 70 12.25 10.12 2.98
C PHE A 70 11.48 9.04 3.74
N VAL A 71 10.85 8.10 3.02
CA VAL A 71 10.04 7.04 3.64
C VAL A 71 10.78 5.72 3.60
N GLU A 72 10.93 5.10 4.78
CA GLU A 72 11.68 3.85 4.88
C GLU A 72 10.89 2.63 4.38
N PHE A 73 11.46 1.94 3.38
CA PHE A 73 10.98 0.65 2.88
C PHE A 73 12.00 -0.46 3.16
N SER A 74 11.52 -1.59 3.65
CA SER A 74 12.34 -2.79 3.81
C SER A 74 12.69 -3.38 2.45
N LYS A 75 13.95 -3.82 2.26
CA LYS A 75 14.36 -4.56 1.04
C LYS A 75 13.65 -5.91 0.99
N LYS A 76 13.19 -6.32 -0.19
CA LYS A 76 12.55 -7.62 -0.41
C LYS A 76 12.92 -8.17 -1.77
N GLU A 77 13.69 -9.25 -1.76
CA GLU A 77 14.05 -10.00 -2.96
C GLU A 77 12.81 -10.55 -3.66
N GLY A 78 12.86 -10.63 -5.00
CA GLY A 78 11.76 -11.13 -5.82
C GLY A 78 10.61 -10.14 -6.05
N THR A 79 10.71 -8.90 -5.58
CA THR A 79 9.78 -7.82 -5.94
C THR A 79 10.29 -7.02 -7.12
N ALA A 80 9.38 -6.47 -7.93
CA ALA A 80 9.73 -5.66 -9.11
C ALA A 80 10.50 -4.38 -8.76
N SER A 81 10.30 -3.84 -7.55
CA SER A 81 11.02 -2.67 -7.02
C SER A 81 12.29 -3.04 -6.26
N GLY A 82 12.46 -4.29 -5.80
CA GLY A 82 13.48 -4.66 -4.82
C GLY A 82 13.12 -4.31 -3.37
N TYR A 83 11.94 -3.75 -3.15
CA TYR A 83 11.44 -3.30 -1.85
C TYR A 83 10.09 -3.94 -1.51
N ALA A 84 9.78 -3.99 -0.22
CA ALA A 84 8.46 -4.39 0.25
C ALA A 84 7.38 -3.44 -0.31
N PRO A 85 6.16 -3.95 -0.56
CA PRO A 85 5.05 -3.13 -1.07
C PRO A 85 4.48 -2.16 -0.02
N MET A 86 4.88 -2.26 1.25
CA MET A 86 4.47 -1.34 2.31
C MET A 86 5.71 -0.72 2.94
N CYS A 87 5.65 0.58 3.26
CA CYS A 87 6.65 1.23 4.09
C CYS A 87 6.57 0.72 5.53
N LYS A 88 7.63 0.91 6.31
CA LYS A 88 7.66 0.45 7.71
C LYS A 88 6.59 1.10 8.57
N GLU A 89 6.35 2.39 8.39
CA GLU A 89 5.29 3.13 9.08
C GLU A 89 3.92 2.53 8.78
N GLY A 90 3.60 2.34 7.49
CA GLY A 90 2.35 1.72 7.06
C GLY A 90 2.21 0.29 7.59
N GLN A 91 3.31 -0.47 7.68
CA GLN A 91 3.31 -1.80 8.28
C GLN A 91 2.98 -1.75 9.78
N SER A 92 3.56 -0.79 10.52
CA SER A 92 3.30 -0.58 11.95
C SER A 92 1.84 -0.19 12.21
N LEU A 93 1.33 0.81 11.47
CA LEU A 93 -0.07 1.26 11.58
C LEU A 93 -1.05 0.14 11.21
N TRP A 94 -0.77 -0.60 10.13
CA TRP A 94 -1.59 -1.74 9.74
C TRP A 94 -1.63 -2.82 10.83
N SER A 95 -0.47 -3.18 11.39
CA SER A 95 -0.41 -4.15 12.49
C SER A 95 -1.13 -3.66 13.74
N LYS A 96 -1.07 -2.36 14.05
CA LYS A 96 -1.85 -1.74 15.13
C LYS A 96 -3.36 -1.88 14.87
N LYS A 97 -3.85 -1.48 13.70
CA LYS A 97 -5.28 -1.60 13.35
C LYS A 97 -5.77 -3.05 13.36
N GLN A 98 -4.94 -4.00 12.93
CA GLN A 98 -5.29 -5.43 13.02
C GLN A 98 -5.42 -5.92 14.46
N ARG A 99 -4.50 -5.50 15.34
CA ARG A 99 -4.55 -5.85 16.76
C ARG A 99 -5.75 -5.21 17.45
N ASP A 100 -6.02 -3.95 17.18
CA ASP A 100 -7.12 -3.21 17.80
C ASP A 100 -8.46 -3.79 17.35
N ALA A 101 -8.61 -4.11 16.06
CA ALA A 101 -9.80 -4.78 15.54
C ALA A 101 -9.99 -6.19 16.12
N LYS A 102 -8.90 -6.95 16.29
CA LYS A 102 -8.97 -8.26 16.95
C LYS A 102 -9.46 -8.12 18.39
N LYS A 103 -8.88 -7.19 19.16
CA LYS A 103 -9.26 -6.93 20.54
C LYS A 103 -10.72 -6.48 20.66
N ALA A 104 -11.18 -5.60 19.76
CA ALA A 104 -12.57 -5.15 19.73
C ALA A 104 -13.54 -6.31 19.43
N LYS A 105 -13.19 -7.23 18.53
CA LYS A 105 -14.01 -8.42 18.26
C LYS A 105 -14.06 -9.37 19.46
N GLU A 106 -12.94 -9.54 20.15
CA GLU A 106 -12.89 -10.33 21.39
C GLU A 106 -13.76 -9.69 22.47
N GLN A 107 -13.72 -8.36 22.62
CA GLN A 107 -14.59 -7.62 23.53
C GLN A 107 -16.08 -7.84 23.21
N VAL A 108 -16.48 -7.76 21.93
CA VAL A 108 -17.88 -8.03 21.54
C VAL A 108 -18.32 -9.43 21.95
N LEU A 109 -17.43 -10.44 21.89
CA LEU A 109 -17.76 -11.79 22.35
C LEU A 109 -17.92 -11.87 23.88
N GLU A 110 -17.07 -11.16 24.62
CA GLU A 110 -17.17 -11.04 26.08
C GLU A 110 -18.48 -10.34 26.48
N ASP A 111 -18.83 -9.24 25.82
CA ASP A 111 -20.04 -8.46 26.10
C ASP A 111 -21.31 -9.27 25.79
N VAL A 112 -21.28 -10.11 24.74
CA VAL A 112 -22.37 -11.06 24.44
C VAL A 112 -22.48 -12.12 25.54
N ALA A 113 -21.35 -12.66 26.03
CA ALA A 113 -21.35 -13.64 27.11
C ALA A 113 -21.86 -13.05 28.43
N ASN A 114 -21.60 -11.76 28.68
CA ASN A 114 -22.08 -11.02 29.84
C ASN A 114 -23.54 -10.55 29.71
N GLY A 115 -24.14 -10.67 28.52
CA GLY A 115 -25.50 -10.20 28.24
C GLY A 115 -25.61 -8.69 28.04
N GLU A 116 -24.49 -8.00 27.85
CA GLU A 116 -24.41 -6.55 27.60
C GLU A 116 -24.72 -6.21 26.14
N VAL A 117 -24.42 -7.13 25.21
CA VAL A 117 -24.73 -7.00 23.78
C VAL A 117 -25.76 -8.05 23.37
N ARG A 118 -26.83 -7.63 22.69
CA ARG A 118 -27.82 -8.55 22.14
C ARG A 118 -27.30 -9.16 20.84
N PRO A 119 -27.66 -10.42 20.51
CA PRO A 119 -27.23 -11.07 19.27
C PRO A 119 -27.55 -10.28 17.98
N GLU A 120 -28.64 -9.50 18.01
CA GLU A 120 -29.10 -8.67 16.91
C GLU A 120 -28.17 -7.47 16.62
N ASP A 121 -27.43 -7.00 17.63
CA ASP A 121 -26.56 -5.83 17.54
C ASP A 121 -25.13 -6.20 17.06
N ILE A 122 -24.77 -7.51 17.09
CA ILE A 122 -23.46 -8.02 16.70
C ILE A 122 -23.07 -7.61 15.26
N PRO A 123 -23.94 -7.75 14.23
CA PRO A 123 -23.57 -7.39 12.87
C PRO A 123 -23.12 -5.93 12.73
N ALA A 124 -23.83 -5.00 13.38
CA ALA A 124 -23.52 -3.57 13.34
C ALA A 124 -22.20 -3.25 14.07
N LEU A 125 -21.95 -3.89 15.21
CA LEU A 125 -20.69 -3.75 15.94
C LEU A 125 -19.51 -4.26 15.10
N LEU A 126 -19.65 -5.43 14.48
CA LEU A 126 -18.61 -5.98 13.60
C LEU A 126 -18.35 -5.09 12.37
N GLU A 127 -19.39 -4.51 11.79
CA GLU A 127 -19.25 -3.57 10.68
C GLU A 127 -18.51 -2.29 11.10
N SER A 128 -18.81 -1.75 12.29
CA SER A 128 -18.10 -0.57 12.82
C SER A 128 -16.62 -0.86 13.05
N ILE A 129 -16.29 -2.04 13.57
CA ILE A 129 -14.89 -2.48 13.80
C ILE A 129 -14.16 -2.61 12.46
N GLU A 130 -14.79 -3.21 11.45
CA GLU A 130 -14.19 -3.34 10.13
C GLU A 130 -14.02 -1.98 9.43
N THR A 131 -14.98 -1.07 9.60
CA THR A 131 -14.89 0.29 9.06
C THR A 131 -13.71 1.04 9.67
N ALA A 132 -13.55 0.99 11.00
CA ALA A 132 -12.41 1.59 11.70
C ALA A 132 -11.07 0.96 11.27
N ARG A 133 -11.04 -0.37 11.05
CA ARG A 133 -9.84 -1.08 10.59
C ARG A 133 -9.43 -0.68 9.17
N LEU A 134 -10.40 -0.41 8.30
CA LEU A 134 -10.20 -0.04 6.89
C LEU A 134 -9.95 1.45 6.68
N GLN A 135 -10.28 2.30 7.65
CA GLN A 135 -9.94 3.71 7.62
C GLN A 135 -8.43 3.87 7.44
N ARG A 136 -8.02 4.72 6.51
CA ARG A 136 -6.61 4.97 6.20
C ARG A 136 -6.18 6.26 6.87
N ASP A 137 -4.98 6.24 7.44
CA ASP A 137 -4.33 7.44 7.93
C ASP A 137 -3.61 8.11 6.75
N PRO A 138 -3.57 9.45 6.65
CA PRO A 138 -2.78 10.11 5.61
C PRO A 138 -1.28 10.00 5.91
N ASN A 139 -0.46 10.01 4.86
CA ASN A 139 0.99 10.18 5.01
C ASN A 139 1.39 11.57 4.48
N PRO A 140 2.21 12.35 5.21
CA PRO A 140 2.59 13.70 4.79
C PRO A 140 3.41 13.73 3.49
N PHE A 141 4.15 12.66 3.18
CA PHE A 141 4.89 12.51 1.93
C PHE A 141 4.07 11.85 0.82
N GLY A 142 2.79 11.53 1.08
CA GLY A 142 1.90 10.82 0.18
C GLY A 142 1.41 11.67 -0.99
N SER A 143 1.47 11.10 -2.19
CA SER A 143 0.84 11.68 -3.40
C SER A 143 -0.11 10.69 -4.05
N GLU A 144 -1.17 11.17 -4.68
CA GLU A 144 -2.15 10.29 -5.34
C GLU A 144 -1.60 9.77 -6.69
N THR A 145 -0.83 10.62 -7.37
CA THR A 145 -0.21 10.33 -8.66
C THR A 145 1.32 10.41 -8.60
N VAL A 146 1.98 9.89 -9.62
CA VAL A 146 3.44 9.96 -9.72
C VAL A 146 3.88 11.36 -10.11
N GLU A 147 3.10 12.02 -10.96
CA GLU A 147 3.35 13.37 -11.44
C GLU A 147 3.34 14.37 -10.28
N GLU A 148 2.33 14.26 -9.40
CA GLU A 148 2.28 15.05 -8.17
C GLU A 148 3.48 14.76 -7.26
N ALA A 149 3.91 13.50 -7.17
CA ALA A 149 5.08 13.13 -6.38
C ALA A 149 6.38 13.71 -6.97
N LEU A 150 6.48 13.89 -8.28
CA LEU A 150 7.66 14.47 -8.94
C LEU A 150 7.75 15.99 -8.78
N GLU A 151 6.61 16.67 -8.67
CA GLU A 151 6.54 18.13 -8.50
C GLU A 151 6.64 18.56 -7.03
N LYS A 152 6.41 17.65 -6.09
CA LYS A 152 6.48 17.94 -4.65
C LYS A 152 7.91 18.16 -4.16
N ASP A 153 8.06 19.22 -3.37
CA ASP A 153 9.26 19.49 -2.59
C ASP A 153 9.21 18.74 -1.25
N PHE A 154 9.72 17.52 -1.24
CA PHE A 154 9.76 16.70 -0.03
C PHE A 154 10.76 17.20 1.02
N GLU A 155 11.78 17.96 0.62
CA GLU A 155 12.73 18.56 1.57
C GLU A 155 12.04 19.65 2.39
N ALA A 156 11.21 20.47 1.75
CA ALA A 156 10.38 21.45 2.46
C ALA A 156 9.41 20.77 3.45
N ILE A 157 8.74 19.69 3.03
CA ILE A 157 7.82 18.93 3.91
C ILE A 157 8.57 18.32 5.11
N GLN A 158 9.74 17.73 4.87
CA GLN A 158 10.57 17.18 5.94
C GLN A 158 10.99 18.26 6.94
N ALA A 159 11.41 19.44 6.45
CA ALA A 159 11.80 20.56 7.29
C ALA A 159 10.64 21.10 8.14
N GLU A 160 9.43 21.16 7.60
CA GLU A 160 8.23 21.56 8.36
C GLU A 160 7.87 20.55 9.46
N LEU A 161 8.00 19.25 9.19
CA LEU A 161 7.75 18.20 10.19
C LEU A 161 8.78 18.24 11.32
N GLU A 162 10.06 18.38 10.99
CA GLU A 162 11.13 18.52 11.99
C GLU A 162 10.96 19.80 12.83
N ALA A 163 10.53 20.90 12.22
CA ALA A 163 10.21 22.12 12.94
C ALA A 163 9.02 21.91 13.90
N ALA A 164 7.97 21.19 13.50
CA ALA A 164 6.84 20.89 14.35
C ALA A 164 7.22 20.03 15.57
N GLU A 165 8.02 18.97 15.38
CA GLU A 165 8.51 18.13 16.48
C GLU A 165 9.39 18.92 17.47
N SER A 166 10.14 19.91 16.98
CA SER A 166 10.95 20.78 17.83
C SER A 166 10.14 21.76 18.69
N VAL A 167 8.92 22.10 18.30
CA VAL A 167 8.02 22.97 19.08
C VAL A 167 7.30 22.16 20.17
N GLU A 168 6.84 20.96 19.84
CA GLU A 168 6.11 20.10 20.78
C GLU A 168 6.99 19.63 21.96
N SER A 169 8.29 19.47 21.73
CA SER A 169 9.26 19.15 22.80
C SER A 169 9.47 20.31 23.79
N VAL A 170 9.36 21.56 23.36
CA VAL A 170 9.53 22.75 24.22
C VAL A 170 8.31 22.98 25.14
N GLU A 171 7.10 22.61 24.70
CA GLU A 171 5.89 22.75 25.53
C GLU A 171 5.79 21.68 26.64
N SER A 172 6.49 20.56 26.50
CA SER A 172 6.49 19.47 27.49
C SER A 172 7.41 19.69 28.71
N GLU A 173 8.29 20.70 28.67
CA GLU A 173 9.24 21.01 29.76
C GLU A 173 8.76 22.15 30.69
N GLY A 174 7.56 22.70 30.46
CA GLY A 174 7.08 23.91 31.16
C GLY A 174 6.17 23.69 32.39
N GLU A 175 5.79 22.47 32.73
CA GLU A 175 4.87 22.21 33.85
C GLU A 175 5.61 21.68 35.08
N GLU A 176 6.35 22.57 35.74
CA GLU A 176 6.86 22.38 37.10
C GLU A 176 5.67 22.40 38.08
N PRO A 177 5.35 21.32 38.81
CA PRO A 177 4.27 21.35 39.79
C PRO A 177 4.72 22.20 40.98
N ALA A 178 4.09 23.36 41.14
CA ALA A 178 4.26 24.22 42.30
C ALA A 178 4.08 23.40 43.60
N GLU A 179 5.16 23.31 44.38
CA GLU A 179 5.15 22.75 45.73
C GLU A 179 4.08 23.48 46.57
N VAL A 180 3.06 22.73 46.98
CA VAL A 180 2.11 23.19 47.98
C VAL A 180 2.77 22.99 49.34
N GLU A 181 3.34 24.06 49.90
CA GLU A 181 3.81 24.12 51.29
C GLU A 181 2.62 23.83 52.25
N LEU A 182 2.90 22.96 53.22
CA LEU A 182 2.00 22.49 54.29
C LEU A 182 1.80 23.51 55.42
#